data_AF-A0A354GFQ9-F1
#
_entry.id   AF-A0A354GFQ9-F1
#
_cell.length_a   1.000
_cell.length_b   1.000
_cell.length_c   1.000
_cell.angle_alpha   90.00
_cell.angle_beta   90.00
_cell.angle_gamma   90.00
#
_symmetry.space_group_name_H-M   'P 1'
#
loop_
_entity.id
_entity.type
_entity.pdbx_description
1 polymer ?
#
loop_
_entity_poly.entity_id
_entity_poly.type
_entity_poly.pdbx_seq_one_letter_code
_entity_poly.pdbx_strand_id
1 'polypeptide(L)'
;MIKNEYLTVSEISKLYNVSKRNIRRIINKIIDVTNNNLLGKDNNGIWRVHRMLLNRFKPQRVRKQSYYALTIAPCANYSESDIDVIMQFIADNVGSDNIEINYSVEQKKANNQKHVHCYITSGKKKKIIELATLGFSSVSYKEAEIYDLEGWKNYITKDGSQIKTIKNG
;
A
#
# COMPACT_ATOMS: atom_id res chain seq x y z
N MET A 1 16.72 39.81 9.11
CA MET A 1 16.12 39.28 7.87
C MET A 1 14.70 38.82 8.19
N ILE A 2 13.68 39.58 7.80
CA ILE A 2 12.28 39.31 8.17
C ILE A 2 11.85 38.01 7.48
N LYS A 3 11.67 36.96 8.27
CA LYS A 3 11.21 35.65 7.79
C LYS A 3 9.74 35.78 7.39
N ASN A 4 9.46 35.91 6.10
CA ASN A 4 8.11 35.98 5.54
C ASN A 4 7.20 34.91 6.18
N GLU A 5 6.20 35.31 6.96
CA GLU A 5 5.42 34.42 7.85
C GLU A 5 4.58 33.39 7.08
N TYR A 6 4.31 33.67 5.80
CA TYR A 6 3.51 32.86 4.91
C TYR A 6 4.34 32.35 3.75
N LEU A 7 4.05 31.11 3.33
CA LEU A 7 4.60 30.50 2.14
C LEU A 7 3.48 30.18 1.16
N THR A 8 3.79 30.28 -0.12
CA THR A 8 2.94 29.84 -1.23
C THR A 8 3.07 28.34 -1.46
N VAL A 9 2.11 27.76 -2.19
CA VAL A 9 2.15 26.36 -2.64
C VAL A 9 3.45 26.05 -3.40
N SER A 10 3.96 26.99 -4.19
CA SER A 10 5.19 26.80 -4.97
C SER A 10 6.42 26.73 -4.07
N GLU A 11 6.49 27.58 -3.04
CA GLU A 11 7.60 27.59 -2.08
C GLU A 11 7.58 26.33 -1.21
N ILE A 12 6.41 25.90 -0.74
CA ILE A 12 6.26 24.66 0.05
C ILE A 12 6.64 23.43 -0.80
N SER A 13 6.28 23.43 -2.09
CA SER A 13 6.61 22.36 -3.04
C SER A 13 8.11 22.18 -3.17
N LYS A 14 8.84 23.28 -3.33
CA LYS A 14 10.31 23.29 -3.37
C LYS A 14 10.92 22.91 -2.03
N LEU A 15 10.39 23.47 -0.93
CA LEU A 15 10.90 23.25 0.43
C LEU A 15 10.89 21.76 0.82
N TYR A 16 9.84 21.04 0.44
CA TYR A 16 9.64 19.64 0.85
C TYR A 16 9.82 18.62 -0.27
N ASN A 17 10.23 19.05 -1.47
CA ASN A 17 10.33 18.21 -2.65
C ASN A 17 9.05 17.38 -2.91
N VAL A 18 7.88 18.04 -2.84
CA VAL A 18 6.56 17.44 -3.06
C VAL A 18 5.82 18.17 -4.16
N SER A 19 4.93 17.48 -4.89
CA SER A 19 4.18 18.12 -5.97
C SER A 19 3.23 19.20 -5.45
N LYS A 20 3.07 20.29 -6.21
CA LYS A 20 2.08 21.35 -5.94
C LYS A 20 0.66 20.78 -5.80
N ARG A 21 0.33 19.70 -6.53
CA ARG A 21 -0.95 18.98 -6.43
C ARG A 21 -1.15 18.36 -5.05
N ASN A 22 -0.12 17.72 -4.48
CA ASN A 22 -0.22 17.14 -3.15
C ASN A 22 -0.45 18.21 -2.07
N ILE A 23 0.22 19.37 -2.19
CA ILE A 23 0.00 20.48 -1.26
C ILE A 23 -1.44 21.00 -1.35
N ARG A 24 -1.96 21.24 -2.56
CA ARG A 24 -3.37 21.66 -2.75
C ARG A 24 -4.36 20.65 -2.18
N ARG A 25 -4.09 19.34 -2.35
CA ARG A 25 -4.89 18.27 -1.75
C ARG A 25 -4.91 18.37 -0.21
N ILE A 26 -3.76 18.63 0.42
CA ILE A 26 -3.68 18.80 1.88
C ILE A 26 -4.42 20.07 2.31
N ILE A 27 -4.26 21.19 1.59
CA ILE A 27 -5.00 22.43 1.84
C ILE A 27 -6.50 22.19 1.85
N ASN A 28 -7.04 21.56 0.80
CA ASN A 28 -8.47 21.29 0.68
C ASN A 28 -9.01 20.36 1.79
N LYS A 29 -8.15 19.56 2.42
CA LYS A 29 -8.55 18.72 3.57
C LYS A 29 -8.60 19.46 4.90
N ILE A 30 -7.82 20.53 5.03
CA ILE A 30 -7.65 21.24 6.31
C ILE A 30 -8.31 22.61 6.31
N ILE A 31 -8.78 23.11 5.17
CA ILE A 31 -9.33 24.45 5.01
C ILE A 31 -10.54 24.69 5.93
N ASP A 32 -11.48 23.75 5.98
CA ASP A 32 -12.71 23.89 6.77
C ASP A 32 -12.48 23.83 8.29
N VAL A 33 -11.29 23.36 8.70
CA VAL A 33 -10.91 23.18 10.11
C VAL A 33 -9.77 24.11 10.54
N THR A 34 -9.40 25.07 9.68
CA THR A 34 -8.29 25.99 9.92
C THR A 34 -8.77 27.44 9.78
N ASN A 35 -8.31 28.34 10.64
CA ASN A 35 -8.69 29.75 10.54
C ASN A 35 -8.04 30.45 9.32
N ASN A 36 -8.68 31.53 8.85
CA ASN A 36 -8.22 32.30 7.70
C ASN A 36 -6.84 32.96 7.92
N ASN A 37 -6.44 33.15 9.18
CA ASN A 37 -5.12 33.70 9.55
C ASN A 37 -3.99 32.67 9.35
N LEU A 38 -4.28 31.37 9.41
CA LEU A 38 -3.28 30.32 9.23
C LEU A 38 -3.26 29.80 7.78
N LEU A 39 -4.41 29.82 7.11
CA LEU A 39 -4.58 29.31 5.76
C LEU A 39 -5.65 30.10 5.01
N GLY A 40 -5.26 30.75 3.92
CA GLY A 40 -6.18 31.54 3.11
C GLY A 40 -5.64 31.84 1.72
N LYS A 41 -6.44 32.53 0.91
CA LYS A 41 -5.99 33.12 -0.35
C LYS A 41 -5.75 34.61 -0.17
N ASP A 42 -4.74 35.15 -0.83
CA ASP A 42 -4.58 36.60 -0.95
C ASP A 42 -5.54 37.19 -2.00
N ASN A 43 -5.49 38.51 -2.15
CA ASN A 43 -6.35 39.26 -3.09
C ASN A 43 -6.17 38.83 -4.56
N ASN A 44 -5.07 38.16 -4.89
CA ASN A 44 -4.80 37.62 -6.23
C ASN A 44 -5.24 36.15 -6.35
N GLY A 45 -5.93 35.61 -5.35
CA GLY A 45 -6.37 34.21 -5.31
C GLY A 45 -5.23 33.21 -5.02
N ILE A 46 -4.06 33.67 -4.60
CA ILE A 46 -2.90 32.80 -4.34
C ILE A 46 -2.96 32.29 -2.91
N TRP A 47 -2.82 30.97 -2.75
CA TRP A 47 -2.73 30.33 -1.44
C TRP A 47 -1.55 30.84 -0.61
N ARG A 48 -1.86 31.28 0.61
CA ARG A 48 -0.92 31.65 1.67
C ARG A 48 -1.08 30.68 2.83
N VAL A 49 0.02 30.04 3.18
CA VAL A 49 0.08 29.04 4.26
C VAL A 49 1.04 29.56 5.32
N HIS A 50 0.52 29.76 6.52
CA HIS A 50 1.33 30.22 7.65
C HIS A 50 2.37 29.16 8.03
N ARG A 51 3.55 29.59 8.49
CA ARG A 51 4.66 28.70 8.89
C ARG A 51 4.26 27.61 9.88
N MET A 52 3.32 27.90 10.78
CA MET A 52 2.82 26.92 11.77
C MET A 52 2.19 25.68 11.14
N LEU A 53 1.65 25.78 9.92
CA LEU A 53 1.06 24.64 9.22
C LEU A 53 2.08 23.84 8.42
N LEU A 54 3.32 24.30 8.25
CA LEU A 54 4.32 23.67 7.39
C LEU A 54 4.60 22.21 7.76
N ASN A 55 4.48 21.86 9.04
CA ASN A 55 4.64 20.47 9.50
C ASN A 55 3.62 19.51 8.87
N ARG A 56 2.42 19.99 8.50
CA ARG A 56 1.38 19.18 7.82
C ARG A 56 1.73 18.85 6.37
N PHE A 57 2.66 19.60 5.77
CA PHE A 57 3.07 19.45 4.37
C PHE A 57 4.42 18.73 4.22
N LYS A 58 5.10 18.43 5.33
CA LYS A 58 6.28 17.56 5.32
C LYS A 58 5.92 16.24 4.64
N PRO A 59 6.83 15.64 3.84
CA PRO A 59 6.60 14.31 3.32
C PRO A 59 6.35 13.38 4.50
N GLN A 60 5.13 12.85 4.58
CA GLN A 60 4.82 11.78 5.52
C GLN A 60 5.51 10.52 4.97
N ARG A 61 6.77 10.29 5.32
CA ARG A 61 7.40 8.96 5.27
C ARG A 61 7.24 8.40 6.68
N VAL A 62 6.66 7.22 6.91
CA VAL A 62 7.07 5.89 6.45
C VAL A 62 5.82 5.00 6.35
N ARG A 63 5.67 4.18 5.29
CA ARG A 63 4.74 3.02 5.35
C ARG A 63 5.23 2.16 6.53
N LYS A 64 4.61 2.27 7.72
CA LYS A 64 5.08 1.58 8.94
C LYS A 64 5.25 0.06 8.71
N GLN A 65 4.39 -0.52 7.87
CA GLN A 65 4.58 -1.80 7.20
C GLN A 65 3.96 -1.67 5.81
N SER A 66 4.77 -1.76 4.75
CA SER A 66 4.26 -1.69 3.38
C SER A 66 3.76 -3.07 2.95
N TYR A 67 2.52 -3.39 3.31
CA TYR A 67 1.85 -4.50 2.66
C TYR A 67 1.76 -4.20 1.15
N TYR A 68 2.13 -5.17 0.34
CA TYR A 68 1.82 -5.18 -1.08
C TYR A 68 0.91 -6.35 -1.39
N ALA A 69 0.05 -6.15 -2.38
CA ALA A 69 -0.83 -7.20 -2.88
C ALA A 69 -0.06 -8.08 -3.87
N LEU A 70 -0.27 -9.38 -3.76
CA LEU A 70 0.19 -10.36 -4.73
C LEU A 70 -0.97 -11.32 -5.00
N THR A 71 -1.48 -11.32 -6.22
CA THR A 71 -2.43 -12.33 -6.69
C THR A 71 -1.66 -13.38 -7.47
N ILE A 72 -1.84 -14.64 -7.12
CA ILE A 72 -1.24 -15.81 -7.76
C ILE A 72 -2.39 -16.63 -8.36
N ALA A 73 -2.31 -16.90 -9.65
CA ALA A 73 -3.29 -17.68 -10.40
C ALA A 73 -2.57 -18.89 -11.03
N PRO A 74 -2.49 -20.02 -10.29
CA PRO A 74 -1.88 -21.24 -10.77
C PRO A 74 -2.60 -21.77 -12.00
N CYS A 75 -1.87 -22.34 -12.95
CA CYS A 75 -2.47 -22.94 -14.13
C CYS A 75 -3.11 -24.31 -13.83
N ALA A 76 -2.63 -25.01 -12.79
CA ALA A 76 -3.17 -26.28 -12.35
C ALA A 76 -4.20 -26.11 -11.21
N ASN A 77 -5.09 -27.09 -11.05
CA ASN A 77 -6.10 -27.07 -10.01
C ASN A 77 -5.56 -27.69 -8.72
N TYR A 78 -4.99 -26.85 -7.85
CA TYR A 78 -4.45 -27.28 -6.56
C TYR A 78 -5.57 -27.45 -5.51
N SER A 79 -5.41 -28.42 -4.61
CA SER A 79 -6.24 -28.44 -3.39
C SER A 79 -5.87 -27.26 -2.48
N GLU A 80 -6.72 -26.93 -1.50
CA GLU A 80 -6.33 -25.91 -0.52
C GLU A 80 -5.13 -26.36 0.32
N SER A 81 -5.05 -27.65 0.63
CA SER A 81 -3.90 -28.23 1.33
C SER A 81 -2.60 -28.10 0.53
N ASP A 82 -2.64 -28.31 -0.79
CA ASP A 82 -1.45 -28.13 -1.63
C ASP A 82 -1.00 -26.66 -1.65
N ILE A 83 -1.96 -25.73 -1.72
CA ILE A 83 -1.68 -24.30 -1.64
C ILE A 83 -1.03 -23.98 -0.29
N ASP A 84 -1.57 -24.47 0.81
CA ASP A 84 -1.02 -24.21 2.14
C ASP A 84 0.43 -24.72 2.26
N VAL A 85 0.73 -25.91 1.73
CA VAL A 85 2.10 -26.46 1.67
C VAL A 85 3.02 -25.57 0.84
N ILE A 86 2.57 -25.10 -0.33
CA ILE A 86 3.37 -24.22 -1.19
C ILE A 86 3.59 -22.86 -0.54
N MET A 87 2.58 -22.29 0.13
CA MET A 87 2.70 -21.01 0.84
C MET A 87 3.68 -21.11 2.01
N GLN A 88 3.68 -22.23 2.73
CA GLN A 88 4.68 -22.50 3.77
C GLN A 88 6.09 -22.65 3.19
N PHE A 89 6.24 -23.40 2.09
CA PHE A 89 7.50 -23.50 1.36
C PHE A 89 8.06 -22.12 0.97
N ILE A 90 7.21 -21.22 0.48
CA ILE A 90 7.62 -19.84 0.15
C ILE A 90 8.13 -19.14 1.42
N ALA A 91 7.37 -19.16 2.52
CA ALA A 91 7.75 -18.50 3.76
C ALA A 91 9.11 -18.99 4.29
N ASP A 92 9.32 -20.31 4.28
CA ASP A 92 10.54 -20.96 4.80
C ASP A 92 11.78 -20.63 3.97
N ASN A 93 11.61 -20.42 2.66
CA ASN A 93 12.74 -20.26 1.72
C ASN A 93 13.06 -18.81 1.33
N VAL A 94 12.30 -17.82 1.83
CA VAL A 94 12.61 -16.40 1.59
C VAL A 94 13.87 -15.96 2.35
N GLY A 95 14.15 -16.58 3.51
CA GLY A 95 15.29 -16.26 4.37
C GLY A 95 15.24 -14.84 4.94
N SER A 96 14.07 -14.40 5.40
CA SER A 96 13.83 -13.06 5.95
C SER A 96 13.15 -13.17 7.31
N ASP A 97 13.77 -12.62 8.35
CA ASP A 97 13.30 -12.68 9.75
C ASP A 97 12.07 -11.79 10.03
N ASN A 98 11.58 -11.08 9.02
CA ASN A 98 10.42 -10.20 9.11
C ASN A 98 9.51 -10.39 7.90
N ILE A 99 9.09 -11.64 7.66
CA ILE A 99 8.08 -11.94 6.63
C ILE A 99 6.74 -12.23 7.27
N GLU A 100 5.71 -11.57 6.75
CA GLU A 100 4.32 -11.89 7.05
C GLU A 100 3.58 -12.07 5.74
N ILE A 101 3.12 -13.30 5.47
CA ILE A 101 2.29 -13.64 4.32
C ILE A 101 0.87 -13.87 4.83
N ASN A 102 -0.05 -12.99 4.42
CA ASN A 102 -1.48 -13.20 4.61
C ASN A 102 -2.10 -13.54 3.27
N TYR A 103 -2.92 -14.59 3.19
CA TYR A 103 -3.54 -15.01 1.94
C TYR A 103 -4.93 -15.61 2.14
N SER A 104 -5.76 -15.50 1.10
CA SER A 104 -7.02 -16.24 0.96
C SER A 104 -7.06 -16.96 -0.39
N VAL A 105 -7.91 -17.97 -0.49
CA VAL A 105 -8.05 -18.80 -1.69
C VAL A 105 -9.45 -18.62 -2.26
N GLU A 106 -9.59 -17.83 -3.32
CA GLU A 106 -10.85 -17.63 -4.05
C GLU A 106 -10.98 -18.69 -5.14
N GLN A 107 -12.17 -19.31 -5.27
CA GLN A 107 -12.48 -20.14 -6.44
C GLN A 107 -13.16 -19.27 -7.50
N LYS A 108 -12.52 -19.11 -8.66
CA LYS A 108 -13.12 -18.38 -9.78
C LYS A 108 -14.37 -19.07 -10.28
N LYS A 109 -15.49 -18.35 -10.30
CA LYS A 109 -16.76 -18.82 -10.88
C LYS A 109 -16.67 -19.17 -12.37
N ALA A 110 -15.80 -18.49 -13.12
CA ALA A 110 -15.72 -18.64 -14.58
C ALA A 110 -15.11 -19.97 -15.02
N ASN A 111 -14.17 -20.53 -14.26
CA ASN A 111 -13.39 -21.72 -14.67
C ASN A 111 -13.06 -22.68 -13.52
N ASN A 112 -13.63 -22.46 -12.33
CA ASN A 112 -13.38 -23.23 -11.10
C ASN A 112 -11.91 -23.31 -10.67
N GLN A 113 -11.03 -22.49 -11.24
CA GLN A 113 -9.64 -22.44 -10.82
C GLN A 113 -9.49 -21.60 -9.56
N LYS A 114 -8.59 -22.05 -8.68
CA LYS A 114 -8.28 -21.32 -7.45
C LYS A 114 -7.31 -20.18 -7.73
N HIS A 115 -7.54 -19.09 -7.04
CA HIS A 115 -6.77 -17.86 -7.06
C HIS A 115 -6.32 -17.58 -5.63
N VAL A 116 -5.02 -17.40 -5.44
CA VAL A 116 -4.49 -17.03 -4.13
C VAL A 116 -4.32 -15.51 -4.12
N HIS A 117 -5.03 -14.84 -3.23
CA HIS A 117 -4.91 -13.41 -3.03
C HIS A 117 -4.15 -13.13 -1.75
N CYS A 118 -2.99 -12.49 -1.88
CA CYS A 118 -2.11 -12.22 -0.75
C CYS A 118 -2.00 -10.72 -0.44
N TYR A 119 -1.72 -10.41 0.83
CA TYR A 119 -1.07 -9.17 1.23
C TYR A 119 0.14 -9.49 2.11
N ILE A 120 1.31 -9.00 1.70
CA ILE A 120 2.59 -9.49 2.22
C ILE A 120 3.43 -8.33 2.75
N THR A 121 4.07 -8.52 3.90
CA THR A 121 5.22 -7.69 4.32
C THR A 121 6.50 -8.48 4.15
N SER A 122 7.43 -7.96 3.34
CA SER A 122 8.78 -8.49 3.22
C SER A 122 9.66 -7.50 2.45
N GLY A 123 10.95 -7.44 2.80
CA GLY A 123 11.96 -6.77 1.97
C GLY A 123 12.34 -7.55 0.70
N LYS A 124 11.98 -8.84 0.60
CA LYS A 124 12.44 -9.78 -0.44
C LYS A 124 11.34 -10.15 -1.46
N LYS A 125 10.58 -9.14 -1.91
CA LYS A 125 9.46 -9.33 -2.85
C LYS A 125 9.81 -10.16 -4.11
N LYS A 126 10.94 -9.88 -4.76
CA LYS A 126 11.38 -10.63 -5.96
C LYS A 126 11.55 -12.12 -5.66
N LYS A 127 12.17 -12.46 -4.53
CA LYS A 127 12.40 -13.85 -4.12
C LYS A 127 11.09 -14.59 -3.83
N ILE A 128 10.11 -13.91 -3.25
CA ILE A 128 8.76 -14.47 -3.02
C ILE A 128 8.11 -14.86 -4.35
N ILE A 129 8.21 -14.00 -5.37
CA ILE A 129 7.65 -14.29 -6.70
C ILE A 129 8.39 -15.46 -7.34
N GLU A 130 9.72 -15.50 -7.29
CA GLU A 130 10.51 -16.62 -7.79
C GLU A 130 10.12 -17.95 -7.13
N LEU A 131 9.95 -17.96 -5.79
CA LEU A 131 9.53 -19.14 -5.05
C LEU A 131 8.08 -19.53 -5.35
N ALA A 132 7.19 -18.56 -5.58
CA ALA A 132 5.83 -18.83 -6.02
C ALA A 132 5.81 -19.46 -7.43
N THR A 133 6.62 -18.96 -8.36
CA THR A 133 6.78 -19.56 -9.69
C THR A 133 7.34 -20.97 -9.60
N LEU A 134 8.31 -21.22 -8.72
CA LEU A 134 8.87 -22.55 -8.49
C LEU A 134 7.85 -23.51 -7.87
N GLY A 135 7.14 -23.07 -6.82
CA GLY A 135 6.22 -23.91 -6.06
C GLY A 135 4.93 -24.27 -6.81
N PHE A 136 4.38 -23.32 -7.58
CA PHE A 136 3.18 -23.56 -8.40
C PHE A 136 3.48 -24.10 -9.80
N SER A 137 4.76 -24.32 -10.15
CA SER A 137 5.29 -24.74 -11.46
C SER A 137 4.97 -23.81 -12.65
N SER A 138 3.68 -23.52 -12.89
CA SER A 138 3.19 -22.58 -13.90
C SER A 138 2.13 -21.67 -13.29
N VAL A 139 2.41 -20.37 -13.30
CA VAL A 139 1.57 -19.39 -12.62
C VAL A 139 1.57 -18.06 -13.37
N SER A 140 0.40 -17.42 -13.40
CA SER A 140 0.32 -15.99 -13.66
C SER A 140 0.22 -15.25 -12.32
N TYR A 141 0.88 -14.10 -12.22
CA TYR A 141 0.82 -13.30 -11.00
C TYR A 141 0.56 -11.83 -11.33
N LYS A 142 -0.04 -11.13 -10.37
CA LYS A 142 -0.26 -9.69 -10.43
C LYS A 142 0.14 -9.05 -9.12
N GLU A 143 0.94 -8.00 -9.21
CA GLU A 143 1.35 -7.19 -8.08
C GLU A 143 0.57 -5.88 -8.06
N ALA A 144 0.24 -5.41 -6.86
CA ALA A 144 -0.31 -4.06 -6.68
C ALA A 144 0.15 -3.48 -5.35
N GLU A 145 0.18 -2.15 -5.27
CA GLU A 145 0.34 -1.47 -3.99
C GLU A 145 -0.99 -1.44 -3.24
N ILE A 146 -0.93 -1.66 -1.93
CA ILE A 146 -2.11 -1.53 -1.07
C ILE A 146 -2.10 -0.13 -0.46
N TYR A 147 -3.12 0.66 -0.81
CA TYR A 147 -3.36 1.99 -0.25
C TYR A 147 -4.41 1.97 0.88
N ASP A 148 -5.33 1.01 0.82
CA ASP A 148 -6.35 0.73 1.82
C ASP A 148 -6.33 -0.76 2.15
N LEU A 149 -5.79 -1.09 3.33
CA LEU A 149 -5.63 -2.48 3.76
C LEU A 149 -6.96 -3.14 4.10
N GLU A 150 -7.88 -2.40 4.73
CA GLU A 150 -9.19 -2.95 5.10
C GLU A 150 -10.04 -3.17 3.84
N GLY A 151 -9.99 -2.25 2.89
CA GLY A 151 -10.59 -2.45 1.56
C GLY A 151 -10.03 -3.68 0.84
N TRP A 152 -8.72 -3.93 0.93
CA TRP A 152 -8.10 -5.13 0.36
C TRP A 152 -8.56 -6.41 1.07
N LYS A 153 -8.59 -6.43 2.42
CA LYS A 153 -9.08 -7.59 3.20
C LYS A 153 -10.52 -7.93 2.80
N ASN A 154 -11.41 -6.94 2.78
CA ASN A 154 -12.80 -7.13 2.38
C ASN A 154 -12.94 -7.67 0.95
N TYR A 155 -12.07 -7.24 0.04
CA TYR A 155 -12.05 -7.74 -1.34
C TYR A 155 -11.64 -9.21 -1.42
N ILE A 156 -10.60 -9.63 -0.71
CA ILE A 156 -10.07 -11.01 -0.79
C ILE A 156 -10.90 -12.02 0.03
N THR A 157 -11.84 -11.56 0.85
CA THR A 157 -12.79 -12.39 1.62
C THR A 157 -14.25 -12.23 1.14
N LYS A 158 -14.47 -11.57 0.00
CA LYS A 158 -15.82 -11.23 -0.51
C LYS A 158 -16.74 -12.44 -0.73
N ASP A 159 -16.15 -13.61 -0.92
CA ASP A 159 -16.82 -14.89 -1.19
C ASP A 159 -16.95 -15.77 0.07
N GLY A 160 -16.61 -15.23 1.25
CA GLY A 160 -16.58 -15.96 2.51
C GLY A 160 -15.25 -16.66 2.78
N SER A 161 -14.25 -16.53 1.90
CA SER A 161 -12.91 -17.06 2.13
C SER A 161 -12.29 -16.50 3.40
N GLN A 162 -11.52 -17.32 4.09
CA GLN A 162 -10.78 -16.93 5.28
C GLN A 162 -9.35 -16.51 4.95
N ILE A 163 -8.82 -15.56 5.70
CA ILE A 163 -7.42 -15.15 5.59
C ILE A 163 -6.58 -16.05 6.49
N LYS A 164 -5.66 -16.78 5.87
CA LYS A 164 -4.60 -17.55 6.54
C LYS A 164 -3.35 -16.67 6.65
N THR A 165 -2.59 -16.85 7.73
CA THR A 165 -1.42 -16.01 8.05
C THR A 165 -0.22 -16.89 8.37
N ILE A 166 0.91 -16.63 7.71
CA ILE A 166 2.21 -17.25 7.98
C ILE A 166 3.19 -16.15 8.38
N LYS A 167 3.85 -16.30 9.52
CA LYS A 167 4.84 -15.35 10.05
C LYS A 167 6.13 -16.09 10.39
N ASN A 168 7.25 -15.62 9.85
CA ASN A 168 8.57 -15.98 10.34
C ASN A 168 9.17 -14.74 11.00
N GLY A 169 9.49 -14.86 12.29
CA GLY A 169 10.02 -13.80 13.15
C GLY A 169 11.46 -14.03 13.54
#